data_AF-A0A9E3Y8Q3-F1
#
_entry.id   AF-A0A9E3Y8Q3-F1
#
_cell.length_a   1.000
_cell.length_b   1.000
_cell.length_c   1.000
_cell.angle_alpha   90.00
_cell.angle_beta   90.00
_cell.angle_gamma   90.00
#
_symmetry.space_group_name_H-M   'P 1'
#
loop_
_entity.id
_entity.type
_entity.pdbx_description
1 polymer ?
#
loop_
_entity_poly.entity_id
_entity_poly.type
_entity_poly.pdbx_seq_one_letter_code
_entity_poly.pdbx_strand_id
1 'polypeptide(L)' 'MSSEQQFVPVVVEIPRGSRNKYEIDHETGEVWLDRRLFSATVYPADYGFI' A
#
# COMPACT_ATOMS: atom_id res chain seq x y z
N MET A 1 -30.78 -8.46 -13.50
CA MET A 1 -29.45 -8.10 -14.02
C MET A 1 -28.50 -8.19 -12.84
N SER A 2 -27.76 -9.29 -12.71
CA SER A 2 -26.74 -9.42 -11.68
C SER A 2 -25.67 -8.37 -11.96
N SER A 3 -25.39 -7.49 -11.00
CA SER A 3 -24.25 -6.60 -11.08
C SER A 3 -22.98 -7.45 -11.24
N GLU A 4 -22.28 -7.28 -12.36
CA GLU A 4 -20.94 -7.85 -12.50
C GLU A 4 -20.02 -7.16 -11.50
N GLN A 5 -19.39 -7.96 -10.63
CA GLN A 5 -18.42 -7.45 -9.65
C GLN A 5 -17.14 -7.08 -10.40
N GLN A 6 -16.82 -5.79 -10.50
CA GLN A 6 -15.59 -5.33 -11.12
C GLN A 6 -14.42 -5.49 -10.13
N PHE A 7 -13.43 -6.30 -10.50
CA PHE A 7 -12.20 -6.49 -9.74
C PHE A 7 -11.11 -5.55 -10.26
N VAL A 8 -10.35 -4.95 -9.35
CA VAL A 8 -9.21 -4.07 -9.66
C VAL A 8 -7.97 -4.65 -8.99
N PRO A 9 -6.92 -5.01 -9.75
CA PRO A 9 -5.64 -5.41 -9.17
C PRO A 9 -4.98 -4.20 -8.49
N VAL A 10 -4.36 -4.42 -7.33
CA VAL A 10 -3.67 -3.39 -6.56
C VAL A 10 -2.37 -3.97 -6.03
N VAL A 11 -1.28 -3.22 -6.15
CA VAL A 11 0.01 -3.53 -5.52
C VAL A 11 0.03 -2.91 -4.13
N VAL A 12 0.29 -3.72 -3.10
CA VAL A 12 0.34 -3.24 -1.71
C VAL A 12 1.77 -2.85 -1.34
N GLU A 13 1.98 -1.58 -0.99
CA GLU A 13 3.26 -1.05 -0.52
C GLU A 13 3.34 -1.05 1.01
N ILE A 14 2.22 -0.79 1.68
CA ILE A 14 2.16 -0.66 3.13
C ILE A 14 1.10 -1.62 3.67
N PRO A 15 1.52 -2.74 4.32
CA PRO A 15 0.59 -3.66 4.94
C PRO A 15 -0.18 -3.00 6.08
N ARG A 16 -1.43 -3.41 6.26
CA ARG A 16 -2.26 -3.02 7.41
C ARG A 16 -1.51 -3.26 8.73
N GLY A 17 -1.55 -2.25 9.60
CA GLY A 17 -0.88 -2.26 10.90
C GLY A 17 0.59 -1.86 10.85
N SER A 18 1.18 -1.68 9.66
CA SER A 18 2.54 -1.17 9.53
C SER A 18 2.63 0.28 10.02
N ARG A 19 3.80 0.62 10.57
CA ARG A 19 4.25 2.00 10.84
C ARG A 19 5.28 2.49 9.84
N ASN A 20 5.79 1.57 9.02
CA ASN A 20 6.78 1.86 8.01
C ASN A 20 6.04 2.12 6.71
N LYS A 21 6.26 3.31 6.15
CA LYS A 21 5.83 3.68 4.82
C LYS A 21 6.92 3.26 3.85
N TYR A 22 6.63 2.23 3.07
CA TYR A 22 7.44 1.86 1.92
C TYR A 22 6.92 2.59 0.67
N GLU A 23 7.80 2.77 -0.31
CA GLU A 23 7.47 3.22 -1.66
C GLU A 23 8.16 2.31 -2.66
N ILE A 24 7.49 2.07 -3.78
CA ILE A 24 8.04 1.33 -4.91
C ILE A 24 8.49 2.34 -5.97
N ASP A 25 9.71 2.16 -6.46
CA ASP A 25 10.15 2.84 -7.68
C ASP A 25 9.41 2.23 -8.89
N HIS A 26 8.59 3.04 -9.57
CA HIS A 26 7.78 2.58 -10.71
C HIS A 26 8.59 2.26 -11.96
N GLU A 27 9.87 2.66 -12.04
CA GLU A 27 10.76 2.33 -13.15
C GLU A 27 11.49 1.00 -12.92
N THR A 28 11.99 0.78 -11.69
CA THR A 28 12.85 -0.37 -11.36
C THR A 28 12.12 -1.50 -10.63
N GLY A 29 11.00 -1.21 -9.97
CA GLY A 29 10.26 -2.13 -9.10
C GLY A 29 10.90 -2.34 -7.73
N GLU A 30 11.93 -1.57 -7.38
CA GLU A 30 12.62 -1.68 -6.10
C GLU A 30 11.80 -1.05 -4.97
N VAL A 31 11.82 -1.69 -3.80
CA VAL A 31 11.07 -1.26 -2.61
C VAL A 31 12.00 -0.53 -1.65
N TRP A 32 11.63 0.68 -1.25
CA TRP A 32 12.43 1.53 -0.37
C TRP A 32 11.62 1.93 0.86
N LEU A 33 12.28 2.03 2.01
CA LEU A 33 11.68 2.63 3.20
C LEU A 33 11.73 4.17 3.05
N ASP A 34 10.60 4.80 2.74
CA ASP A 34 10.49 6.26 2.72
C ASP A 34 10.62 6.82 4.14
N ARG A 35 9.75 6.38 5.05
CA ARG A 35 9.79 6.84 6.45
C ARG A 35 9.05 5.95 7.43
N ARG A 36 9.36 6.13 8.72
CA ARG A 36 8.59 5.59 9.84
C ARG A 36 7.63 6.64 10.39
N LEU A 37 6.39 6.26 10.69
CA LEU A 37 5.44 7.11 11.40
C LEU A 37 5.95 7.43 12.81
N PHE A 38 6.17 8.73 13.06
CA PHE A 38 6.70 9.23 14.33
C PHE A 38 5.70 9.03 15.49
N SER A 39 4.41 9.21 15.23
CA SER A 39 3.34 8.93 16.19
C SER A 39 3.11 7.43 16.40
N ALA A 40 2.40 7.07 17.47
CA ALA A 40 1.89 5.72 17.71
C ALA A 40 0.70 5.35 16.78
N THR A 41 0.69 5.89 15.57
CA THR A 41 -0.32 5.62 14.55
C THR A 41 0.17 4.52 13.63
N VAL A 42 -0.75 3.70 13.15
CA VAL A 42 -0.52 2.63 12.17
C VAL A 42 -1.43 2.84 10.96
N TYR A 43 -1.05 2.31 9.82
CA TYR A 43 -1.94 2.27 8.65
C TYR A 43 -3.13 1.32 8.93
N PRO A 44 -4.39 1.79 8.88
CA PRO A 44 -5.54 1.00 9.32
C PRO A 44 -6.00 -0.05 8.29
N ALA A 45 -5.53 0.06 7.04
CA ALA A 45 -5.80 -0.82 5.92
C ALA A 45 -4.51 -1.05 5.11
N ASP A 46 -4.56 -1.93 4.12
CA ASP A 46 -3.49 -2.09 3.14
C ASP A 46 -3.49 -0.89 2.18
N TYR A 47 -2.33 -0.27 1.97
CA TYR A 47 -2.17 0.88 1.07
C TYR A 47 -1.19 0.56 -0.05
N GLY A 48 -1.46 1.12 -1.22
CA GLY A 48 -0.60 1.06 -2.39
C GLY A 48 -1.31 1.64 -3.61
N PHE A 49 -1.02 1.14 -4.81
CA PHE A 49 -1.48 1.72 -6.08
C PHE A 49 -2.07 0.67 -7.04
N ILE A 50 -2.84 1.14 -8.03
CA ILE A 50 -3.43 0.33 -9.12
C ILE A 50 -2.39 0.14 -10.22
#